data_AF-A0A6A6DKB7-F1
#
_entry.id   AF-A0A6A6DKB7-F1
#
_cell.length_a   1.000
_cell.length_b   1.000
_cell.length_c   1.000
_cell.angle_alpha   90.00
_cell.angle_beta   90.00
_cell.angle_gamma   90.00
#
_symmetry.space_group_name_H-M   'P 1'
#
loop_
_entity.id
_entity.type
_entity.pdbx_description
1 polymer ?
#
loop_
_entity_poly.entity_id
_entity_poly.type
_entity_poly.pdbx_seq_one_letter_code
_entity_poly.pdbx_strand_id
1 'polypeptide(L)' 'MGLFLLSVSYTASEGEVQRVFPKHVEWLISQYDKGVYLSFAKKVPATGGVCFATAESLDAIVAITRTDPFTIEKVAK' A
#
# COMPACT_ATOMS: atom_id res chain seq x y z
N MET A 1 -12.85 15.61 -0.72
CA MET A 1 -11.70 14.88 -0.15
C MET A 1 -12.23 13.88 0.87
N GLY A 2 -12.08 12.58 0.62
CA GLY A 2 -12.48 11.51 1.52
C GLY A 2 -11.30 10.91 2.29
N LEU A 3 -11.56 10.31 3.44
CA LEU A 3 -10.60 9.49 4.19
C LEU A 3 -10.87 8.02 3.86
N PHE A 4 -9.81 7.28 3.54
CA PHE A 4 -9.85 5.87 3.16
C PHE A 4 -8.96 5.06 4.09
N LEU A 5 -9.48 3.91 4.54
CA LEU A 5 -8.71 2.88 5.21
C LEU A 5 -8.41 1.78 4.20
N LEU A 6 -7.14 1.57 3.89
CA LEU A 6 -6.67 0.48 3.05
C LEU A 6 -6.15 -0.65 3.93
N SER A 7 -6.60 -1.88 3.66
CA SER A 7 -6.15 -3.08 4.36
C SER A 7 -5.53 -4.02 3.33
N VAL A 8 -4.21 -4.07 3.31
CA VAL A 8 -3.42 -4.89 2.38
C VAL A 8 -3.22 -6.27 2.97
N SER A 9 -3.37 -7.32 2.17
CA SER A 9 -3.14 -8.71 2.56
C SER A 9 -2.19 -9.39 1.59
N TYR A 10 -1.13 -10.04 2.11
CA TYR A 10 -0.18 -10.78 1.29
C TYR A 10 -0.85 -11.99 0.65
N THR A 11 -0.50 -12.24 -0.62
CA THR A 11 -1.00 -13.37 -1.42
C THR A 11 0.12 -14.28 -1.91
N ALA A 12 1.37 -13.89 -1.71
CA ALA A 12 2.57 -14.64 -2.08
C ALA A 12 3.35 -15.14 -0.84
N SER A 13 4.41 -15.90 -1.08
CA SER A 13 5.34 -16.32 -0.03
C SER A 13 6.07 -15.13 0.58
N GLU A 14 6.56 -15.31 1.81
CA GLU A 14 7.35 -14.28 2.50
C GLU A 14 8.57 -13.83 1.69
N GLY A 15 9.25 -14.75 1.01
CA GLY A 15 10.39 -14.44 0.15
C GLY A 15 10.04 -13.52 -1.01
N GLU A 16 8.91 -13.75 -1.69
CA GLU A 16 8.46 -12.90 -2.79
C GLU A 16 8.03 -11.51 -2.29
N VAL A 17 7.31 -11.45 -1.17
CA VAL A 17 6.96 -10.17 -0.54
C VAL A 17 8.23 -9.40 -0.17
N GLN A 18 9.20 -10.07 0.46
CA GLN A 18 10.44 -9.44 0.92
C GLN A 18 11.32 -8.95 -0.26
N ARG A 19 11.29 -9.64 -1.40
CA ARG A 19 11.95 -9.21 -2.64
C ARG A 19 11.41 -7.86 -3.14
N VAL A 20 10.10 -7.63 -3.02
CA VAL A 20 9.43 -6.41 -3.50
C VAL A 20 9.38 -5.31 -2.42
N PHE A 21 9.52 -5.68 -1.15
CA PHE A 21 9.37 -4.82 0.02
C PHE A 21 10.13 -3.48 -0.06
N PRO A 22 11.41 -3.41 -0.48
CA PRO A 22 12.13 -2.13 -0.55
C PRO A 22 11.47 -1.11 -1.48
N LYS A 23 11.06 -1.54 -2.68
CA LYS A 23 10.38 -0.68 -3.66
C LYS A 23 9.02 -0.24 -3.15
N HIS A 24 8.30 -1.13 -2.47
CA HIS A 24 7.02 -0.80 -1.83
C HIS A 24 7.18 0.30 -0.76
N VAL A 25 8.22 0.24 0.07
CA VAL A 25 8.50 1.29 1.07
C VAL A 25 8.82 2.63 0.41
N GLU A 26 9.66 2.65 -0.62
CA GLU A 26 9.94 3.89 -1.38
C GLU A 26 8.66 4.50 -1.96
N TRP A 27 7.76 3.65 -2.48
CA TRP A 27 6.47 4.09 -2.98
C TRP A 27 5.59 4.67 -1.86
N LEU A 28 5.49 4.01 -0.70
CA LEU A 28 4.74 4.52 0.47
C LEU A 28 5.25 5.89 0.93
N ILE A 29 6.57 6.07 1.00
CA ILE A 29 7.19 7.34 1.35
C ILE A 29 6.80 8.42 0.32
N SER A 30 6.86 8.11 -0.98
CA SER A 30 6.44 9.07 -2.02
C SER A 30 4.96 9.47 -1.89
N GLN A 31 4.07 8.56 -1.53
CA GLN A 31 2.65 8.90 -1.31
C GLN A 31 2.44 9.71 -0.03
N TYR A 32 3.26 9.49 0.99
CA TYR A 32 3.26 10.27 2.22
C TYR A 32 3.73 11.71 1.96
N ASP A 33 4.83 11.88 1.22
CA ASP A 33 5.35 13.20 0.86
C ASP A 33 4.37 14.01 0.01
N LYS A 34 3.53 13.33 -0.80
CA LYS A 34 2.44 13.95 -1.57
C LYS A 34 1.20 14.27 -0.74
N GLY A 35 1.17 13.88 0.54
CA GLY A 35 0.00 14.03 1.41
C GLY A 35 -1.17 13.11 1.06
N VAL A 36 -0.98 12.12 0.17
CA VAL A 36 -2.01 11.13 -0.18
C VAL A 36 -2.14 10.11 0.94
N TYR A 37 -1.02 9.55 1.39
CA TYR A 37 -1.00 8.60 2.51
C TYR A 37 -0.68 9.37 3.79
N LEU A 38 -1.53 9.25 4.80
CA LEU A 38 -1.40 9.94 6.08
C LEU A 38 -0.64 9.10 7.11
N SER A 39 -0.78 7.78 7.03
CA SER A 39 -0.04 6.82 7.84
C SER A 39 -0.10 5.43 7.21
N PHE A 40 0.89 4.60 7.55
CA PHE A 40 0.93 3.19 7.16
C PHE A 40 1.61 2.36 8.26
N ALA A 41 1.16 1.13 8.44
CA ALA A 41 1.68 0.21 9.44
C ALA A 41 1.66 -1.23 8.93
N LYS A 42 2.60 -2.05 9.40
CA LYS A 42 2.58 -3.50 9.17
C LYS A 42 1.56 -4.15 10.10
N LYS A 43 0.85 -5.15 9.60
CA LYS A 43 0.04 -6.05 10.45
C LYS A 43 0.95 -6.92 11.30
N VAL A 44 0.47 -7.29 12.49
CA VAL A 44 1.12 -8.27 13.38
C VAL A 44 0.09 -9.38 13.66
N PRO A 45 0.31 -10.63 13.20
CA PRO A 45 1.47 -11.11 12.42
C PRO A 45 1.57 -10.48 11.02
N ALA A 46 2.77 -10.56 10.41
CA ALA A 46 3.14 -9.92 9.14
C ALA A 46 2.41 -10.53 7.93
N THR A 47 1.10 -10.33 7.88
CA THR A 47 0.16 -10.83 6.86
C THR A 47 -0.22 -9.74 5.86
N GLY A 48 0.35 -8.54 5.99
CA GLY A 48 0.02 -7.39 5.18
C GLY A 48 0.29 -6.07 5.89
N GLY A 49 -0.41 -5.03 5.46
CA GLY A 49 -0.32 -3.69 6.02
C GLY A 49 -1.68 -3.01 6.13
N VAL A 50 -1.70 -1.88 6.82
CA VAL A 50 -2.86 -1.00 6.93
C VAL A 50 -2.38 0.42 6.64
N CYS A 51 -3.13 1.16 5.82
CA CYS A 51 -2.82 2.55 5.49
C CYS A 51 -4.05 3.43 5.65
N PHE A 52 -3.86 4.65 6.18
CA PHE A 52 -4.84 5.72 6.07
C PHE A 52 -4.42 6.65 4.95
N ALA A 53 -5.34 6.93 4.03
CA ALA A 53 -5.08 7.79 2.89
C ALA A 53 -6.23 8.76 2.64
N THR A 54 -5.96 9.84 1.92
CA THR A 54 -6.96 10.80 1.48
C THR A 54 -6.91 10.98 -0.03
N ALA A 55 -8.09 11.11 -0.64
CA ALA A 55 -8.23 11.29 -2.08
C ALA A 55 -9.56 11.97 -2.42
N GLU A 56 -9.69 12.42 -3.67
CA GLU A 56 -10.93 13.07 -4.14
C GLU A 56 -12.09 12.09 -4.28
N SER A 57 -11.81 10.83 -4.60
CA SER A 57 -12.80 9.77 -4.82
C SER A 57 -12.21 8.38 -4.55
N LEU A 58 -13.08 7.36 -4.50
CA LEU A 58 -12.66 5.96 -4.43
C LEU A 58 -11.82 5.56 -5.65
N ASP A 59 -12.21 6.00 -6.85
CA ASP A 59 -11.48 5.69 -8.08
C ASP A 59 -10.07 6.29 -8.08
N ALA A 60 -9.91 7.49 -7.52
CA ALA A 60 -8.60 8.13 -7.39
C ALA A 60 -7.66 7.33 -6.49
N ILE A 61 -8.12 6.90 -5.30
CA ILE A 61 -7.27 6.10 -4.40
C ILE A 61 -6.99 4.70 -4.97
N VAL A 62 -7.95 4.10 -5.68
CA VAL A 62 -7.74 2.82 -6.39
C VAL A 62 -6.70 2.97 -7.49
N ALA A 63 -6.74 4.05 -8.28
CA ALA A 63 -5.76 4.32 -9.33
C ALA A 63 -4.34 4.47 -8.75
N ILE A 64 -4.20 5.19 -7.62
CA ILE A 64 -2.92 5.33 -6.92
C ILE A 64 -2.45 3.96 -6.43
N THR A 65 -3.30 3.19 -5.75
CA THR A 65 -2.96 1.88 -5.19
C THR A 65 -2.52 0.88 -6.27
N ARG A 66 -3.06 0.98 -7.49
CA ARG A 66 -2.61 0.17 -8.64
C ARG A 66 -1.16 0.41 -9.07
N THR A 67 -0.54 1.51 -8.63
CA THR A 67 0.87 1.82 -8.89
C THR A 67 1.81 1.27 -7.81
N ASP A 68 1.28 0.69 -6.73
CA ASP A 68 2.06 0.05 -5.69
C ASP A 68 2.83 -1.17 -6.26
N PRO A 69 4.15 -1.27 -6.05
CA PRO A 69 4.94 -2.45 -6.41
C PRO A 69 4.32 -3.78 -5.94
N PHE A 70 3.67 -3.81 -4.78
CA PHE A 70 2.95 -5.02 -4.32
C PHE A 70 1.79 -5.41 -5.23
N THR A 71 1.05 -4.42 -5.73
CA THR A 71 -0.07 -4.64 -6.66
C THR A 71 0.43 -5.03 -8.05
N ILE A 72 1.49 -4.37 -8.53
CA ILE A 72 2.10 -4.64 -9.84
C ILE A 72 2.68 -6.07 -9.90
N GLU A 73 3.43 -6.47 -8.88
CA GLU A 73 4.07 -7.79 -8.78
C GLU A 73 3.09 -8.87 -8.25
N LYS A 74 1.83 -8.49 -7.93
CA LYS A 74 0.77 -9.39 -7.46
C LYS A 74 1.14 -10.19 -6.21
N VAL A 75 1.94 -9.59 -5.33
CA VAL A 75 2.35 -10.19 -4.04
C VAL A 75 1.40 -9.85 -2.89
N ALA A 76 0.52 -8.86 -3.09
CA ALA A 76 -0.54 -8.50 -2.14
C ALA A 76 -1.82 -7.99 -2.85
N LYS A 77 -2.91 -7.90 -2.10
CA LYS A 77 -4.22 -7.35 -2.52
C LYS A 77 -4.86 -6.48 -1.45
#